data_AF-A0A1H6F080-F1
#
_entry.id   AF-A0A1H6F080-F1
#
_cell.length_a   1.000
_cell.length_b   1.000
_cell.length_c   1.000
_cell.angle_alpha   90.00
_cell.angle_beta   90.00
_cell.angle_gamma   90.00
#
_symmetry.space_group_name_H-M   'P 1'
#
loop_
_entity.id
_entity.type
_entity.pdbx_description
1 polymer ?
#
loop_
_entity_poly.entity_id
_entity_poly.type
_entity_poly.pdbx_seq_one_letter_code
_entity_poly.pdbx_strand_id
1 'polypeptide(L)'
;MPDSAVEEFARLLLEHVRDAAIRDCDQDLSPAPGTVTAPRWPQARTEEDVALVRAVIPDCVDAAVSRLLLAIDQGLLRLSYTDESGRRVDLPETGMGELTGWYMGGSDGWRAQYSAERFVDDYSDL
;
A
#
# COMPACT_ATOMS: atom_id res chain seq x y z
N MET A 1 -13.96 -16.36 -2.75
CA MET A 1 -12.85 -15.99 -1.85
C MET A 1 -11.57 -16.10 -2.64
N PRO A 2 -10.64 -15.15 -2.48
CA PRO A 2 -9.33 -15.21 -3.12
C PRO A 2 -8.59 -16.50 -2.75
N ASP A 3 -7.67 -16.93 -3.63
CA ASP A 3 -6.76 -18.03 -3.33
C ASP A 3 -5.91 -17.65 -2.09
N SER A 4 -5.58 -18.63 -1.23
CA SER A 4 -4.85 -18.35 0.00
C SER A 4 -3.47 -17.72 -0.21
N ALA A 5 -2.80 -17.98 -1.34
CA ALA A 5 -1.53 -17.31 -1.67
C ALA A 5 -1.74 -15.85 -2.07
N VAL A 6 -2.89 -15.52 -2.66
CA VAL A 6 -3.26 -14.13 -2.96
C VAL A 6 -3.53 -13.36 -1.68
N GLU A 7 -4.20 -13.98 -0.70
CA GLU A 7 -4.40 -13.37 0.63
C GLU A 7 -3.09 -13.20 1.39
N GLU A 8 -2.20 -14.18 1.33
CA GLU A 8 -0.86 -14.07 1.90
C GLU A 8 -0.06 -12.93 1.25
N PHE A 9 -0.07 -12.86 -0.09
CA PHE A 9 0.50 -11.76 -0.84
C PHE A 9 -0.06 -10.41 -0.41
N ALA A 10 -1.38 -10.30 -0.27
CA ALA A 10 -2.05 -9.08 0.17
C ALA A 10 -1.56 -8.65 1.55
N ARG A 11 -1.58 -9.56 2.54
CA ARG A 11 -1.09 -9.28 3.89
C ARG A 11 0.35 -8.76 3.87
N LEU A 12 1.25 -9.43 3.15
CA LEU A 12 2.65 -9.01 3.07
C LEU A 12 2.83 -7.67 2.33
N LEU A 13 2.05 -7.43 1.27
CA LEU A 13 2.05 -6.17 0.55
C LEU A 13 1.63 -5.01 1.47
N LEU A 14 0.58 -5.20 2.27
CA LEU A 14 0.11 -4.18 3.19
C LEU A 14 1.12 -3.94 4.32
N GLU A 15 1.54 -4.99 5.02
CA GLU A 15 2.40 -4.88 6.20
C GLU A 15 3.82 -4.39 5.88
N HIS A 16 4.44 -4.95 4.84
CA HIS A 16 5.86 -4.76 4.56
C HIS A 16 6.17 -3.79 3.43
N VAL A 17 5.16 -3.39 2.65
CA VAL A 17 5.36 -2.39 1.58
C VAL A 17 4.60 -1.11 1.90
N ARG A 18 3.27 -1.18 1.95
CA ARG A 18 2.43 0.01 2.16
C ARG A 18 2.70 0.66 3.52
N ASP A 19 2.51 -0.11 4.60
CA ASP A 19 2.58 0.41 5.97
C ASP A 19 4.01 0.76 6.38
N ALA A 20 5.00 0.00 5.88
CA ALA A 20 6.40 0.35 6.03
C ALA A 20 6.72 1.70 5.34
N ALA A 21 6.27 1.90 4.10
CA ALA A 21 6.50 3.14 3.38
C ALA A 21 5.84 4.36 4.06
N ILE A 22 4.64 4.20 4.61
CA ILE A 22 3.96 5.27 5.38
C ILE A 22 4.78 5.60 6.64
N ARG A 23 5.25 4.59 7.39
CA ARG A 23 6.07 4.80 8.59
C ARG A 23 7.40 5.46 8.29
N ASP A 24 8.06 5.07 7.20
CA ASP A 24 9.30 5.70 6.73
C ASP A 24 9.07 7.19 6.41
N CYS A 25 7.99 7.51 5.67
CA CYS A 25 7.64 8.91 5.38
C CYS A 25 7.31 9.69 6.67
N ASP A 26 6.59 9.07 7.61
CA ASP A 26 6.26 9.68 8.89
C ASP A 26 7.51 9.93 9.75
N GLN A 27 8.50 9.04 9.69
CA GLN A 27 9.78 9.19 10.38
C GLN A 27 10.59 10.34 9.79
N ASP A 28 10.52 10.55 8.47
CA ASP A 28 11.17 11.67 7.80
C ASP A 28 10.62 13.04 8.24
N LEU A 29 9.37 13.09 8.69
CA LEU A 29 8.72 14.29 9.21
C LEU A 29 9.01 14.54 10.70
N SER A 30 9.72 13.63 11.37
CA SER A 30 10.09 13.79 12.77
C SER A 30 11.06 14.96 12.96
N PRO A 31 11.02 15.69 14.09
CA PRO A 31 11.97 16.76 14.40
C PRO A 31 13.44 16.35 14.41
N ALA A 32 13.73 15.07 14.61
CA ALA A 32 15.08 14.49 14.55
C ALA A 32 15.06 13.26 13.63
N PRO A 33 14.96 13.48 12.31
CA PRO A 33 14.73 12.39 11.39
C PRO A 33 16.01 11.57 11.18
N GLY A 34 15.88 10.25 11.22
CA GLY A 34 17.01 9.30 11.18
C GLY A 34 17.37 8.79 9.79
N THR A 35 16.75 9.32 8.74
CA THR A 35 16.82 8.77 7.39
C THR A 35 17.63 9.67 6.43
N VAL A 36 18.05 9.09 5.31
CA VAL A 36 18.79 9.81 4.27
C VAL A 36 17.89 10.70 3.39
N THR A 37 16.57 10.48 3.42
CA THR A 37 15.58 11.22 2.63
C THR A 37 15.01 12.41 3.37
N ALA A 38 15.13 12.46 4.70
CA ALA A 38 14.68 13.56 5.54
C ALA A 38 15.07 14.97 5.06
N PRO A 39 16.30 15.23 4.53
CA PRO A 39 16.64 16.56 4.03
C PRO A 39 15.81 17.04 2.83
N ARG A 40 15.06 16.14 2.17
CA ARG A 40 14.19 16.45 1.02
C ARG A 40 12.82 16.97 1.44
N TRP A 41 12.38 16.59 2.63
CA TRP A 41 11.18 17.17 3.19
C TRP A 41 11.56 18.59 3.58
N PRO A 42 11.00 19.63 2.89
CA PRO A 42 11.28 20.99 3.30
C PRO A 42 10.99 21.05 4.79
N GLN A 43 11.88 21.65 5.58
CA GLN A 43 11.68 21.84 7.03
C GLN A 43 10.22 22.24 7.21
N ALA A 44 9.34 21.31 7.55
CA ALA A 44 7.93 21.61 7.69
C ALA A 44 7.93 22.60 8.84
N ARG A 45 7.67 23.88 8.51
CA ARG A 45 8.07 24.99 9.39
C ARG A 45 7.09 25.12 10.54
N THR A 46 5.92 24.51 10.37
CA THR A 46 4.78 24.58 11.25
C THR A 46 4.21 23.18 11.46
N GLU A 47 3.48 23.01 12.57
CA GLU A 47 2.71 21.79 12.83
C GLU A 47 1.62 21.56 11.76
N GLU A 48 1.10 22.64 11.16
CA GLU A 48 0.10 22.59 10.08
C GLU A 48 0.68 21.97 8.80
N ASP A 49 1.92 22.35 8.43
CA ASP A 49 2.62 21.73 7.29
C ASP A 49 2.81 20.22 7.53
N VAL A 50 3.25 19.83 8.73
CA VAL A 50 3.44 18.41 9.10
C VAL A 50 2.12 17.66 9.03
N ALA A 51 1.04 18.24 9.57
CA ALA A 51 -0.28 17.62 9.55
C ALA A 51 -0.80 17.44 8.11
N LEU A 52 -0.63 18.45 7.25
CA LEU A 52 -1.01 18.38 5.85
C LEU A 52 -0.23 17.28 5.11
N VAL A 53 1.09 17.21 5.30
CA VAL A 53 1.90 16.17 4.66
C VAL A 53 1.53 14.78 5.18
N ARG A 54 1.32 14.63 6.49
CA ARG A 54 0.85 13.37 7.08
C ARG A 54 -0.49 12.90 6.51
N ALA A 55 -1.38 13.85 6.18
CA ALA A 55 -2.67 13.52 5.59
C ALA A 55 -2.55 12.98 4.15
N VAL A 56 -1.59 13.47 3.35
CA VAL A 56 -1.45 13.07 1.93
C VAL A 56 -0.49 11.89 1.68
N ILE A 57 0.36 11.53 2.65
CA ILE A 57 1.29 10.39 2.54
C ILE A 57 0.56 9.08 2.14
N PRO A 58 -0.52 8.66 2.84
CA PRO A 58 -1.24 7.43 2.50
C PRO A 58 -1.77 7.45 1.07
N ASP A 59 -2.34 8.57 0.61
CA ASP A 59 -2.90 8.68 -0.74
C ASP A 59 -1.83 8.50 -1.82
N CYS A 60 -0.63 9.05 -1.59
CA CYS A 60 0.49 8.92 -2.51
C CYS A 60 1.01 7.47 -2.57
N VAL A 61 1.11 6.80 -1.42
CA VAL A 61 1.51 5.38 -1.34
C VAL A 61 0.45 4.50 -1.98
N ASP A 62 -0.83 4.72 -1.66
CA ASP A 62 -1.96 3.97 -2.18
C ASP A 62 -2.09 4.12 -3.70
N ALA A 63 -1.89 5.33 -4.22
CA ALA A 63 -1.88 5.56 -5.66
C ALA A 63 -0.76 4.77 -6.36
N ALA A 64 0.44 4.72 -5.79
CA ALA A 64 1.55 3.96 -6.36
C ALA A 64 1.29 2.45 -6.31
N VAL A 65 0.81 1.93 -5.18
CA VAL A 65 0.46 0.50 -5.02
C VAL A 65 -0.67 0.11 -5.94
N SER A 66 -1.75 0.90 -6.00
CA SER A 66 -2.88 0.68 -6.91
C SER A 66 -2.44 0.65 -8.37
N ARG A 67 -1.53 1.54 -8.78
CA ARG A 67 -0.99 1.54 -10.15
C ARG A 67 -0.12 0.32 -10.44
N LEU A 68 0.65 -0.16 -9.47
CA LEU A 68 1.41 -1.40 -9.59
C LEU A 68 0.46 -2.60 -9.78
N LEU A 69 -0.55 -2.74 -8.92
CA LEU A 69 -1.52 -3.82 -9.00
C LEU A 69 -2.28 -3.79 -10.33
N LEU A 70 -2.66 -2.60 -10.80
CA LEU A 70 -3.37 -2.47 -12.07
C LEU A 70 -2.50 -2.88 -13.27
N ALA A 71 -1.21 -2.56 -13.21
CA ALA A 71 -0.26 -3.01 -14.23
C ALA A 71 -0.08 -4.53 -14.23
N ILE A 72 -0.23 -5.18 -13.07
CA ILE A 72 -0.25 -6.65 -12.96
C ILE A 72 -1.56 -7.20 -13.55
N ASP A 73 -2.71 -6.65 -13.13
CA ASP A 73 -4.04 -7.05 -13.62
C ASP A 73 -4.15 -6.94 -15.15
N GLN A 74 -3.56 -5.90 -15.73
CA GLN A 74 -3.52 -5.66 -17.19
C GLN A 74 -2.46 -6.50 -17.92
N GLY A 75 -1.68 -7.31 -17.21
CA GLY A 75 -0.61 -8.13 -17.78
C GLY A 75 0.58 -7.33 -18.33
N LEU A 76 0.68 -6.03 -18.01
CA LEU A 76 1.82 -5.17 -18.34
C LEU A 76 3.05 -5.56 -17.52
N LEU A 77 2.83 -5.90 -16.25
CA LEU A 77 3.82 -6.46 -15.34
C LEU A 77 3.43 -7.89 -14.98
N ARG A 78 4.10 -8.86 -15.62
CA ARG A 78 3.87 -10.29 -15.34
C ARG A 78 4.67 -10.72 -14.12
N LEU A 79 4.03 -10.66 -12.97
CA LEU A 79 4.63 -11.04 -11.69
C LEU A 79 4.06 -12.37 -11.21
N SER A 80 4.95 -13.19 -10.67
CA SER A 80 4.58 -14.39 -9.94
C SER A 80 4.98 -14.24 -8.49
N TYR A 81 4.14 -14.71 -7.58
CA TYR A 81 4.42 -14.76 -6.16
C TYR A 81 4.70 -16.20 -5.74
N THR A 82 5.61 -16.40 -4.79
CA THR A 82 5.85 -17.70 -4.18
C THR A 82 5.45 -17.61 -2.73
N ASP A 83 4.45 -18.41 -2.33
CA ASP A 83 3.95 -18.43 -0.96
C ASP A 83 4.92 -19.13 0.02
N GLU A 84 4.63 -19.03 1.32
CA GLU A 84 5.41 -19.64 2.39
C GLU A 84 5.59 -21.18 2.24
N SER A 85 4.69 -21.85 1.50
CA SER A 85 4.80 -23.28 1.21
C SER A 85 5.73 -23.60 0.03
N GLY A 86 6.20 -22.57 -0.67
CA GLY A 86 7.01 -22.68 -1.89
C GLY A 86 6.18 -22.85 -3.16
N ARG A 87 4.85 -22.75 -3.09
CA ARG A 87 3.98 -22.79 -4.26
C ARG A 87 4.06 -21.45 -4.98
N ARG A 88 4.37 -21.50 -6.27
CA ARG A 88 4.41 -20.33 -7.15
C ARG A 88 3.05 -20.11 -7.81
N VAL A 89 2.54 -18.90 -7.72
CA VAL A 89 1.29 -18.46 -8.35
C VAL A 89 1.56 -17.32 -9.33
N ASP A 90 0.90 -17.37 -10.49
CA ASP A 90 0.87 -16.26 -11.45
C ASP A 90 -0.15 -15.24 -10.95
N LEU A 91 0.29 -14.03 -10.57
CA LEU A 91 -0.59 -13.04 -9.94
C LEU A 91 -1.66 -12.52 -10.92
N PRO A 92 -1.36 -12.19 -12.18
CA PRO A 92 -2.39 -11.85 -13.17
C PRO A 92 -3.49 -12.92 -13.30
N GLU A 93 -3.12 -14.20 -13.39
CA GLU A 93 -4.09 -15.30 -13.57
C GLU A 93 -4.84 -15.63 -12.28
N THR A 94 -4.12 -15.85 -11.19
CA THR A 94 -4.69 -16.25 -9.89
C THR A 94 -5.46 -15.10 -9.24
N GLY A 95 -5.01 -13.87 -9.48
CA GLY A 95 -5.69 -12.65 -9.06
C GLY A 95 -6.93 -12.30 -9.88
N MET A 96 -7.21 -13.06 -10.95
CA MET A 96 -8.38 -12.88 -11.83
C MET A 96 -8.53 -11.46 -12.41
N GLY A 97 -7.43 -10.70 -12.49
CA GLY A 97 -7.45 -9.29 -12.90
C GLY A 97 -8.12 -8.34 -11.91
N GLU A 98 -8.31 -8.75 -10.65
CA GLU A 98 -9.04 -8.01 -9.61
C GLU A 98 -8.15 -7.58 -8.44
N LEU A 99 -6.82 -7.66 -8.54
CA LEU A 99 -5.91 -7.30 -7.43
C LEU A 99 -6.11 -5.85 -7.00
N THR A 100 -6.26 -4.94 -7.97
CA THR A 100 -6.52 -3.51 -7.70
C THR A 100 -7.89 -3.30 -7.07
N GLY A 101 -8.89 -4.05 -7.52
CA GLY A 101 -10.25 -4.01 -6.98
C GLY A 101 -10.27 -4.44 -5.51
N TRP A 102 -9.64 -5.58 -5.20
CA TRP A 102 -9.51 -6.06 -3.82
C TRP A 102 -8.71 -5.12 -2.93
N TYR A 103 -7.69 -4.46 -3.47
CA TYR A 103 -6.95 -3.44 -2.73
C TYR A 103 -7.81 -2.21 -2.39
N MET A 104 -8.62 -1.72 -3.34
CA MET A 104 -9.39 -0.49 -3.19
C MET A 104 -10.78 -0.66 -2.58
N GLY A 105 -11.32 -1.89 -2.50
CA GLY A 105 -12.73 -2.24 -2.27
C GLY A 105 -13.37 -1.90 -0.91
N GLY A 106 -13.16 -0.67 -0.43
CA GLY A 106 -13.78 -0.13 0.78
C GLY A 106 -13.53 -0.94 2.04
N SER A 107 -14.58 -1.12 2.86
CA SER A 107 -14.54 -1.81 4.14
C SER A 107 -14.15 -3.29 4.06
N ASP A 108 -14.36 -3.92 2.90
CA ASP A 108 -14.00 -5.32 2.65
C ASP A 108 -12.68 -5.44 1.85
N GLY A 109 -12.03 -4.33 1.51
CA GLY A 109 -10.78 -4.31 0.76
C GLY A 109 -9.57 -4.66 1.62
N TRP A 110 -8.45 -5.03 0.98
CA TRP A 110 -7.20 -5.37 1.67
C TRP A 110 -6.66 -4.27 2.56
N ARG A 111 -6.85 -2.99 2.17
CA ARG A 111 -6.48 -1.86 3.03
C ARG A 111 -7.25 -1.89 4.35
N ALA A 112 -8.57 -2.10 4.31
CA ALA A 112 -9.38 -2.17 5.52
C ALA A 112 -9.09 -3.42 6.37
N GLN A 113 -8.77 -4.55 5.72
CA GLN A 113 -8.55 -5.82 6.42
C GLN A 113 -7.14 -5.97 7.03
N TYR A 114 -6.10 -5.51 6.33
CA TYR A 114 -4.71 -5.86 6.65
C TYR A 114 -3.83 -4.67 7.01
N SER A 115 -4.24 -3.43 6.71
CA SER A 115 -3.46 -2.24 7.08
C SER A 115 -3.49 -2.00 8.58
N ALA A 116 -2.32 -1.76 9.18
CA ALA A 116 -2.18 -1.18 10.51
C ALA A 116 -2.04 0.35 10.46
N GLU A 117 -1.79 0.91 9.27
CA GLU A 117 -1.67 2.36 9.07
C GLU A 117 -2.98 3.00 8.63
N ARG A 118 -3.03 4.33 8.78
CA ARG A 118 -4.14 5.16 8.32
C ARG A 118 -4.40 5.01 6.81
N PHE A 119 -5.67 5.08 6.43
CA PHE A 119 -6.13 5.14 5.05
C PHE A 119 -7.46 5.88 4.98
N VAL A 120 -7.83 6.34 3.78
CA VAL A 120 -9.14 6.93 3.51
C VAL A 120 -10.01 5.88 2.82
N ASP A 121 -11.18 5.61 3.39
CA ASP A 121 -12.20 4.77 2.76
C ASP A 121 -13.14 5.65 1.93
N ASP A 122 -12.75 5.88 0.68
CA ASP A 122 -13.53 6.65 -0.30
C ASP A 122 -14.89 6.00 -0.64
N TYR A 123 -15.10 4.74 -0.25
CA TYR A 123 -16.30 3.96 -0.55
C TYR A 123 -17.18 3.72 0.68
N SER A 124 -16.82 4.27 1.84
CA SER A 124 -17.56 4.07 3.10
C SER A 124 -19.01 4.56 3.06
N ASP A 125 -19.34 5.48 2.14
CA ASP A 125 -20.68 6.05 1.93
C ASP A 125 -21.42 5.49 0.70
N LEU A 126 -20.88 4.46 0.02
CA LEU A 126 -21.46 3.81 -1.16
C LEU A 126 -22.08 2.45 -0.81
#